data_AF-A0A7J7D5T3-F1
#
_entry.id   AF-A0A7J7D5T3-F1
#
_cell.length_a   1.000
_cell.length_b   1.000
_cell.length_c   1.000
_cell.angle_alpha   90.00
_cell.angle_beta   90.00
_cell.angle_gamma   90.00
#
_symmetry.space_group_name_H-M   'P 1'
#
loop_
_entity.id
_entity.type
_entity.pdbx_description
1 polymer ?
#
loop_
_entity_poly.entity_id
_entity_poly.type
_entity_poly.pdbx_seq_one_letter_code
_entity_poly.pdbx_strand_id
1 'polypeptide(L)'
;MFKPKFYAKCKSSLKTTKTRIEVLKKKKGSVVKFLKSDIAELLRTGLDYNAYCRAEGVMIEQDRLSCYHLIDQFVGCISSNLSAMQKQSNWRSAWGNQMLTKVIGDVLRKYRHQTLETWECPEECREAVASLIYATARFSEFPELRDLRTLFTEKYGNSLEPFTSKEFVEKLSSKTVTKEMKLQLMHDIAQEFSIDWDAKSLEQKLYKLPSSKQVSFH
;
A
#
# COMPACT_ATOMS: atom_id res chain seq x y z
N MET A 1 -35.45 2.51 -2.60
CA MET A 1 -34.72 1.58 -1.71
C MET A 1 -33.57 2.34 -1.04
N PHE A 2 -33.68 2.69 0.24
CA PHE A 2 -32.62 3.44 0.96
C PHE A 2 -31.39 2.55 1.14
N LYS A 3 -30.20 3.05 0.77
CA LYS A 3 -28.95 2.31 0.97
C LYS A 3 -28.50 2.40 2.43
N PRO A 4 -28.03 1.30 3.06
CA PRO A 4 -27.57 1.30 4.45
C PRO A 4 -26.44 2.29 4.71
N LYS A 5 -26.34 2.78 5.95
CA LYS A 5 -25.33 3.75 6.42
C LYS A 5 -23.90 3.39 6.01
N PHE A 6 -23.54 2.10 6.12
CA PHE A 6 -22.23 1.59 5.69
C PHE A 6 -21.96 1.86 4.20
N TYR A 7 -22.90 1.50 3.31
CA TYR A 7 -22.72 1.66 1.87
C TYR A 7 -22.52 3.12 1.50
N ALA A 8 -23.37 4.00 2.03
CA ALA A 8 -23.29 5.43 1.71
C ALA A 8 -21.95 6.04 2.15
N LYS A 9 -21.53 5.77 3.40
CA LYS A 9 -20.26 6.30 3.94
C LYS A 9 -19.04 5.68 3.24
N CYS A 10 -19.04 4.38 3.02
CA CYS A 10 -17.97 3.68 2.32
C CYS A 10 -17.82 4.16 0.88
N LYS A 11 -18.93 4.23 0.12
CA LYS A 11 -18.92 4.75 -1.25
C LYS A 11 -18.38 6.18 -1.34
N SER A 12 -18.82 7.06 -0.44
CA SER A 12 -18.33 8.45 -0.42
C SER A 12 -16.84 8.50 -0.12
N SER A 13 -16.38 7.74 0.89
CA SER A 13 -14.98 7.72 1.30
C SER A 13 -14.08 7.15 0.20
N LEU A 14 -14.50 6.08 -0.48
CA LEU A 14 -13.78 5.52 -1.64
C LEU A 14 -13.68 6.52 -2.79
N LYS A 15 -14.76 7.25 -3.09
CA LYS A 15 -14.76 8.27 -4.16
C LYS A 15 -13.77 9.38 -3.86
N THR A 16 -13.81 9.95 -2.66
CA THR A 16 -12.87 11.03 -2.26
C THR A 16 -11.43 10.53 -2.25
N THR A 17 -11.21 9.32 -1.72
CA THR A 17 -9.89 8.66 -1.69
C THR A 17 -9.34 8.52 -3.11
N LYS A 18 -10.16 8.04 -4.06
CA LYS A 18 -9.74 7.88 -5.47
C LYS A 18 -9.29 9.19 -6.10
N THR A 19 -10.05 10.28 -5.92
CA THR A 19 -9.66 11.61 -6.43
C THR A 19 -8.33 12.08 -5.83
N ARG A 20 -8.13 11.89 -4.52
CA ARG A 20 -6.91 12.28 -3.81
C ARG A 20 -5.68 11.48 -4.29
N ILE A 21 -5.83 10.17 -4.46
CA ILE A 21 -4.77 9.28 -4.95
C ILE A 21 -4.29 9.69 -6.34
N GLU A 22 -5.20 10.03 -7.25
CA GLU A 22 -4.84 10.44 -8.60
C GLU A 22 -3.95 11.69 -8.62
N VAL A 23 -4.26 12.69 -7.79
CA VAL A 23 -3.42 13.89 -7.65
C VAL A 23 -2.04 13.54 -7.09
N LEU A 24 -1.98 12.67 -6.10
CA LEU A 24 -0.71 12.28 -5.46
C LEU A 24 0.16 11.42 -6.37
N LYS A 25 -0.42 10.49 -7.14
CA LYS A 25 0.27 9.73 -8.19
C LYS A 25 0.88 10.67 -9.22
N LYS A 26 0.13 11.66 -9.71
CA LYS A 26 0.64 12.65 -10.67
C LYS A 26 1.80 13.46 -10.08
N LYS A 27 1.65 13.98 -8.86
CA LYS A 27 2.70 14.72 -8.16
C LYS A 27 3.96 13.89 -8.01
N LYS A 28 3.84 12.66 -7.52
CA LYS A 28 4.96 11.75 -7.28
C LYS A 28 5.61 11.26 -8.57
N GLY A 29 4.81 10.99 -9.61
CA GLY A 29 5.32 10.67 -10.94
C GLY A 29 6.17 11.80 -11.52
N SER A 30 5.79 13.06 -11.33
CA SER A 30 6.61 14.21 -11.72
C SER A 30 7.93 14.28 -10.92
N VAL A 31 7.90 14.01 -9.62
CA VAL A 31 9.12 13.98 -8.78
C VAL A 31 10.08 12.88 -9.26
N VAL A 32 9.59 11.66 -9.49
CA VAL A 32 10.42 10.55 -10.01
C VAL A 32 11.04 10.91 -11.36
N LYS A 33 10.27 11.50 -12.28
CA LYS A 33 10.79 11.94 -13.59
C LYS A 33 11.88 13.00 -13.45
N PHE A 34 11.67 13.99 -12.58
CA PHE A 34 12.66 15.03 -12.30
C PHE A 34 13.97 14.42 -11.76
N LEU A 35 13.88 13.55 -10.76
CA LEU A 35 15.06 12.93 -10.15
C LEU A 35 15.81 11.99 -11.13
N LYS A 36 15.08 11.26 -11.98
CA LYS A 36 15.70 10.48 -13.07
C LYS A 36 16.44 11.38 -14.05
N SER A 37 15.84 12.51 -14.43
CA SER A 37 16.48 13.49 -15.31
C SER A 37 17.74 14.11 -14.69
N ASP A 38 17.73 14.36 -13.38
CA ASP A 38 18.90 14.85 -12.62
C ASP A 38 20.04 13.82 -12.62
N ILE A 39 19.73 12.53 -12.40
CA ILE A 39 20.71 11.44 -12.53
C ILE A 39 21.27 11.37 -13.96
N ALA A 40 20.40 11.43 -14.97
CA ALA A 40 20.82 11.41 -16.37
C ALA A 40 21.80 12.54 -16.68
N GLU A 41 21.57 13.74 -16.15
CA GLU A 41 22.49 14.87 -16.35
C GLU A 41 23.83 14.70 -15.64
N LEU A 42 23.82 14.13 -14.43
CA LEU A 42 25.05 13.78 -13.71
C LEU A 42 25.88 12.74 -14.48
N LEU A 43 25.24 11.76 -15.13
CA LEU A 43 25.93 10.78 -15.95
C LEU A 43 26.55 11.42 -17.20
N ARG A 44 25.85 12.34 -17.89
CA ARG A 44 26.42 13.08 -19.04
C ARG A 44 27.65 13.90 -18.69
N THR A 45 27.68 14.44 -17.48
CA THR A 45 28.77 15.27 -16.97
C THR A 45 29.88 14.46 -16.28
N GLY A 46 29.79 13.13 -16.25
CA GLY A 46 30.78 12.24 -15.63
C GLY A 46 30.79 12.27 -14.10
N LEU A 47 29.72 12.76 -13.48
CA LEU A 47 29.55 12.86 -12.03
C LEU A 47 28.90 11.59 -11.44
N ASP A 48 29.42 10.43 -11.82
CA ASP A 48 28.83 9.10 -11.55
C ASP A 48 28.60 8.83 -10.06
N TYR A 49 29.50 9.24 -9.18
CA TYR A 49 29.33 9.06 -7.74
C TYR A 49 28.16 9.89 -7.19
N ASN A 50 27.96 11.10 -7.73
CA ASN A 50 26.85 11.96 -7.33
C ASN A 50 25.51 11.40 -7.81
N ALA A 51 25.49 10.80 -9.01
CA ALA A 51 24.36 10.05 -9.54
C ALA A 51 24.05 8.83 -8.64
N TYR A 52 25.07 8.07 -8.25
CA TYR A 52 24.96 6.93 -7.34
C TYR A 52 24.39 7.30 -5.97
N CYS A 53 24.84 8.40 -5.37
CA CYS A 53 24.28 8.89 -4.11
C CYS A 53 22.78 9.25 -4.22
N ARG A 54 22.32 9.70 -5.38
CA ARG A 54 20.91 10.05 -5.63
C ARG A 54 20.03 8.86 -5.99
N ALA A 55 20.62 7.77 -6.48
CA ALA A 55 19.88 6.58 -6.93
C ALA A 55 18.94 6.03 -5.85
N GLU A 56 19.38 6.01 -4.59
CA GLU A 56 18.55 5.57 -3.46
C GLU A 56 17.27 6.37 -3.31
N GLY A 57 17.37 7.70 -3.38
CA GLY A 57 16.21 8.59 -3.28
C GLY A 57 15.21 8.35 -4.43
N VAL A 58 15.69 8.07 -5.63
CA VAL A 58 14.85 7.71 -6.78
C VAL A 58 14.10 6.41 -6.53
N MET A 59 14.79 5.38 -6.01
CA MET A 59 14.17 4.08 -5.71
C MET A 59 13.07 4.22 -4.66
N ILE A 60 13.35 4.95 -3.57
CA ILE A 60 12.36 5.19 -2.50
C ILE A 60 11.12 5.92 -3.04
N GLU A 61 11.31 6.94 -3.88
CA GLU A 61 10.18 7.67 -4.46
C GLU A 61 9.42 6.83 -5.52
N GLN A 62 10.09 5.93 -6.24
CA GLN A 62 9.44 4.95 -7.11
C GLN A 62 8.60 3.95 -6.32
N ASP A 63 9.13 3.38 -5.25
CA ASP A 63 8.37 2.45 -4.40
C ASP A 63 7.18 3.14 -3.77
N ARG A 64 7.35 4.39 -3.31
CA ARG A 64 6.23 5.20 -2.81
C ARG A 64 5.18 5.47 -3.87
N LEU A 65 5.58 5.71 -5.13
CA LEU A 65 4.64 5.83 -6.25
C LEU A 65 3.92 4.50 -6.51
N SER A 66 4.63 3.37 -6.53
CA SER A 66 4.03 2.03 -6.66
C SER A 66 2.99 1.77 -5.56
N CYS A 67 3.28 2.15 -4.31
CA CYS A 67 2.29 2.06 -3.23
C CYS A 67 1.02 2.86 -3.53
N TYR A 68 1.12 4.05 -4.13
CA TYR A 68 -0.07 4.80 -4.55
C TYR A 68 -0.86 4.10 -5.66
N HIS A 69 -0.18 3.43 -6.59
CA HIS A 69 -0.86 2.59 -7.59
C HIS A 69 -1.59 1.40 -6.93
N LEU A 70 -0.98 0.73 -5.96
CA LEU A 70 -1.59 -0.38 -5.23
C LEU A 70 -2.83 0.09 -4.43
N ILE A 71 -2.74 1.23 -3.73
CA ILE A 71 -3.89 1.79 -3.01
C ILE A 71 -5.04 2.11 -3.98
N ASP A 72 -4.75 2.67 -5.17
CA ASP A 72 -5.76 2.91 -6.21
C ASP A 72 -6.43 1.60 -6.67
N GLN A 73 -5.65 0.55 -6.87
CA GLN A 73 -6.17 -0.79 -7.20
C GLN A 73 -7.05 -1.35 -6.08
N PHE A 74 -6.65 -1.24 -4.82
CA PHE A 74 -7.45 -1.69 -3.67
C PHE A 74 -8.78 -0.92 -3.57
N VAL A 75 -8.74 0.41 -3.69
CA VAL A 75 -9.94 1.27 -3.71
C VAL A 75 -10.84 0.91 -4.89
N GLY A 76 -10.26 0.62 -6.06
CA GLY A 76 -10.96 0.15 -7.25
C GLY A 76 -11.67 -1.19 -7.01
N CYS A 77 -10.96 -2.18 -6.47
CA CYS A 77 -11.50 -3.50 -6.15
C CYS A 77 -12.70 -3.40 -5.20
N ILE A 78 -12.55 -2.67 -4.10
CA ILE A 78 -13.62 -2.48 -3.11
C ILE A 78 -14.81 -1.74 -3.74
N SER A 79 -14.55 -0.71 -4.56
CA SER A 79 -15.61 0.04 -5.23
C SER A 79 -16.45 -0.83 -6.15
N SER A 80 -15.81 -1.75 -6.90
CA SER A 80 -16.49 -2.70 -7.78
C SER A 80 -17.33 -3.73 -7.01
N ASN A 81 -16.86 -4.14 -5.83
CA ASN A 81 -17.49 -5.17 -5.00
C ASN A 81 -18.37 -4.63 -3.87
N LEU A 82 -18.57 -3.32 -3.80
CA LEU A 82 -19.24 -2.66 -2.69
C LEU A 82 -20.66 -3.19 -2.44
N SER A 83 -21.37 -3.59 -3.50
CA SER A 83 -22.70 -4.19 -3.42
C SER A 83 -22.69 -5.55 -2.72
N ALA A 84 -21.67 -6.38 -2.97
CA ALA A 84 -21.49 -7.68 -2.29
C ALA A 84 -21.18 -7.46 -0.80
N MET A 85 -20.28 -6.50 -0.50
CA MET A 85 -19.93 -6.12 0.87
C MET A 85 -21.13 -5.56 1.67
N GLN A 86 -22.10 -4.93 1.00
CA GLN A 86 -23.31 -4.40 1.65
C GLN A 86 -24.26 -5.50 2.12
N LYS A 87 -24.47 -6.55 1.32
CA LYS A 87 -25.41 -7.64 1.66
C LYS A 87 -25.06 -8.31 2.99
N GLN A 88 -23.78 -8.26 3.35
CA GLN A 88 -23.21 -8.80 4.58
C GLN A 88 -23.36 -7.87 5.81
N SER A 89 -24.45 -7.12 5.97
CA SER A 89 -24.65 -6.20 7.10
C SER A 89 -26.11 -6.22 7.59
N ASN A 90 -26.44 -7.06 8.58
CA ASN A 90 -27.42 -6.65 9.60
C ASN A 90 -27.59 -7.54 10.86
N TRP A 91 -26.64 -8.41 11.24
CA TRP A 91 -26.92 -9.29 12.37
C TRP A 91 -26.97 -8.56 13.72
N ARG A 92 -26.14 -7.55 14.01
CA ARG A 92 -26.16 -6.88 15.34
C ARG A 92 -27.53 -6.28 15.69
N SER A 93 -28.24 -5.70 14.72
CA SER A 93 -29.62 -5.22 14.89
C SER A 93 -30.66 -6.35 14.83
N ALA A 94 -30.41 -7.42 14.07
CA ALA A 94 -31.31 -8.58 14.04
C ALA A 94 -31.24 -9.41 15.34
N TRP A 95 -30.04 -9.61 15.90
CA TRP A 95 -29.80 -10.28 17.17
C TRP A 95 -30.24 -9.42 18.35
N GLY A 96 -30.02 -8.10 18.33
CA GLY A 96 -30.54 -7.19 19.35
C GLY A 96 -32.07 -7.22 19.45
N ASN A 97 -32.76 -7.38 18.32
CA ASN A 97 -34.23 -7.51 18.29
C ASN A 97 -34.73 -8.93 18.60
N GLN A 98 -33.91 -9.97 18.39
CA GLN A 98 -34.29 -11.37 18.62
C GLN A 98 -33.83 -11.93 19.98
N MET A 99 -32.93 -11.23 20.69
CA MET A 99 -32.45 -11.64 22.02
C MET A 99 -33.48 -11.50 23.14
N LEU A 100 -34.56 -10.76 22.93
CA LEU A 100 -35.62 -10.63 23.94
C LEU A 100 -36.48 -11.89 24.10
N THR A 101 -36.36 -12.89 23.21
CA THR A 101 -37.28 -14.04 23.23
C THR A 101 -36.62 -15.42 23.06
N LYS A 102 -35.67 -15.78 23.95
CA LYS A 102 -35.60 -17.10 24.63
C LYS A 102 -34.18 -17.49 25.03
N VAL A 103 -34.04 -17.85 26.31
CA VAL A 103 -32.92 -18.55 26.92
C VAL A 103 -32.77 -19.93 26.27
N ILE A 104 -31.51 -20.38 26.06
CA ILE A 104 -30.94 -21.70 26.44
C ILE A 104 -29.62 -21.91 25.66
N GLY A 105 -28.53 -22.10 26.40
CA GLY A 105 -27.14 -22.12 25.92
C GLY A 105 -26.79 -23.21 24.90
N ASP A 106 -27.57 -24.30 24.81
CA ASP A 106 -27.30 -25.39 23.86
C ASP A 106 -27.90 -25.14 22.47
N VAL A 107 -29.03 -24.42 22.39
CA VAL A 107 -29.60 -23.94 21.12
C VAL A 107 -28.66 -22.91 20.50
N LEU A 108 -28.09 -22.02 21.31
CA LEU A 108 -27.06 -21.08 20.87
C LEU A 108 -25.81 -21.76 20.32
N ARG A 109 -25.43 -22.97 20.78
CA ARG A 109 -24.27 -23.70 20.25
C ARG A 109 -24.56 -24.34 18.89
N LYS A 110 -25.77 -24.88 18.70
CA LYS A 110 -26.20 -25.49 17.42
C LYS A 110 -26.51 -24.43 16.34
N TYR A 111 -27.19 -23.34 16.71
CA TYR A 111 -27.40 -22.20 15.81
C TYR A 111 -26.11 -21.41 15.54
N ARG A 112 -25.14 -21.40 16.46
CA ARG A 112 -23.81 -20.85 16.18
C ARG A 112 -23.14 -21.54 15.00
N HIS A 113 -23.22 -22.86 14.85
CA HIS A 113 -22.66 -23.54 13.68
C HIS A 113 -23.50 -23.40 12.40
N GLN A 114 -24.82 -23.27 12.50
CA GLN A 114 -25.71 -23.12 11.33
C GLN A 114 -25.84 -21.66 10.85
N THR A 115 -25.54 -20.67 11.69
CA THR A 115 -25.69 -19.23 11.42
C THR A 115 -24.34 -18.51 11.32
N LEU A 116 -23.21 -19.20 11.55
CA LEU A 116 -21.86 -18.80 11.11
C LEU A 116 -21.56 -19.29 9.68
N GLU A 117 -22.48 -19.09 8.74
CA GLU A 117 -22.04 -18.84 7.36
C GLU A 117 -21.41 -17.44 7.35
N THR A 118 -20.13 -17.45 7.69
CA THR A 118 -19.09 -16.44 7.57
C THR A 118 -19.55 -15.06 7.05
N TRP A 119 -19.63 -14.08 7.96
CA TRP A 119 -19.60 -12.65 7.64
C TRP A 119 -18.18 -12.23 7.20
N GLU A 120 -17.60 -13.01 6.31
CA GLU A 120 -16.28 -12.81 5.77
C GLU A 120 -16.36 -11.75 4.68
N CYS A 121 -15.40 -10.81 4.71
CA CYS A 121 -15.17 -9.93 3.59
C CYS A 121 -15.08 -10.78 2.30
N PRO A 122 -15.73 -10.37 1.20
CA PRO A 122 -15.63 -11.07 -0.07
C PRO A 122 -14.17 -11.39 -0.37
N GLU A 123 -13.90 -12.60 -0.83
CA GLU A 123 -12.55 -13.10 -1.02
C GLU A 123 -11.71 -12.15 -1.88
N GLU A 124 -12.34 -11.61 -2.92
CA GLU A 124 -11.77 -10.67 -3.87
C GLU A 124 -11.35 -9.34 -3.20
N CYS A 125 -11.97 -9.01 -2.08
CA CYS A 125 -11.74 -7.76 -1.33
C CYS A 125 -10.88 -7.94 -0.09
N ARG A 126 -10.61 -9.16 0.39
CA ARG A 126 -9.91 -9.39 1.67
C ARG A 126 -8.55 -8.69 1.69
N GLU A 127 -7.75 -8.91 0.66
CA GLU A 127 -6.44 -8.28 0.54
C GLU A 127 -6.54 -6.76 0.43
N ALA A 128 -7.47 -6.26 -0.39
CA ALA A 128 -7.66 -4.83 -0.59
C ALA A 128 -8.06 -4.12 0.72
N VAL A 129 -8.99 -4.71 1.48
CA VAL A 129 -9.45 -4.16 2.76
C VAL A 129 -8.33 -4.21 3.80
N ALA A 130 -7.64 -5.35 3.94
CA ALA A 130 -6.51 -5.51 4.86
C ALA A 130 -5.39 -4.50 4.56
N SER A 131 -5.03 -4.37 3.28
CA SER A 131 -3.96 -3.49 2.83
C SER A 131 -4.31 -2.01 3.01
N LEU A 132 -5.57 -1.61 2.81
CA LEU A 132 -6.00 -0.23 3.10
C LEU A 132 -5.98 0.06 4.61
N ILE A 133 -6.39 -0.88 5.46
CA ILE A 133 -6.27 -0.74 6.92
C ILE A 133 -4.79 -0.53 7.29
N TYR A 134 -3.90 -1.37 6.76
CA TYR A 134 -2.47 -1.28 6.98
C TYR A 134 -1.85 0.05 6.51
N ALA A 135 -2.31 0.58 5.36
CA ALA A 135 -1.84 1.84 4.77
C ALA A 135 -2.10 3.05 5.68
N THR A 136 -3.21 3.05 6.44
CA THR A 136 -3.66 4.22 7.22
C THR A 136 -2.65 4.74 8.23
N ALA A 137 -1.83 3.86 8.81
CA ALA A 137 -0.80 4.23 9.79
C ALA A 137 0.45 4.85 9.12
N ARG A 138 0.63 4.62 7.82
CA ARG A 138 1.86 4.93 7.08
C ARG A 138 1.68 6.09 6.09
N PHE A 139 0.43 6.42 5.75
CA PHE A 139 0.08 7.46 4.81
C PHE A 139 -0.72 8.59 5.48
N SER A 140 0.00 9.53 6.12
CA SER A 140 -0.61 10.71 6.76
C SER A 140 -1.21 11.70 5.74
N GLU A 141 -0.83 11.62 4.47
CA GLU A 141 -1.34 12.45 3.38
C GLU A 141 -2.81 12.15 3.01
N PHE A 142 -3.40 11.09 3.59
CA PHE A 142 -4.75 10.58 3.31
C PHE A 142 -5.60 10.52 4.59
N PRO A 143 -6.22 11.63 5.02
CA PRO A 143 -7.14 11.61 6.14
C PRO A 143 -8.35 10.69 5.89
N GLU A 144 -8.80 10.53 4.65
CA GLU A 144 -9.97 9.71 4.26
C GLU A 144 -9.74 8.21 4.44
N LEU A 145 -8.48 7.75 4.36
CA LEU A 145 -8.16 6.35 4.65
C LEU A 145 -8.53 6.00 6.10
N ARG A 146 -8.50 6.97 7.03
CA ARG A 146 -8.90 6.75 8.43
C ARG A 146 -10.37 6.39 8.54
N ASP A 147 -11.24 7.05 7.76
CA ASP A 147 -12.67 6.72 7.72
C ASP A 147 -12.91 5.31 7.18
N LEU A 148 -12.18 4.93 6.12
CA LEU A 148 -12.25 3.57 5.56
C LEU A 148 -11.78 2.53 6.57
N ARG A 149 -10.68 2.77 7.28
CA ARG A 149 -10.24 1.88 8.36
C ARG A 149 -11.30 1.73 9.44
N THR A 150 -11.85 2.82 9.96
CA THR A 150 -12.89 2.74 11.00
C THR A 150 -14.07 1.91 10.50
N LEU A 151 -14.54 2.16 9.27
CA LEU A 151 -15.62 1.38 8.67
C LEU A 151 -15.31 -0.12 8.54
N PHE A 152 -14.11 -0.46 8.08
CA PHE A 152 -13.74 -1.86 7.87
C PHE A 152 -13.43 -2.59 9.18
N THR A 153 -12.79 -1.94 10.14
CA THR A 153 -12.54 -2.51 11.46
C THR A 153 -13.85 -2.67 12.25
N GLU A 154 -14.79 -1.73 12.17
CA GLU A 154 -16.13 -1.88 12.77
C GLU A 154 -16.91 -3.07 12.18
N LYS A 155 -16.72 -3.33 10.88
CA LYS A 155 -17.46 -4.37 10.15
C LYS A 155 -16.83 -5.76 10.23
N TYR A 156 -15.51 -5.86 10.11
CA TYR A 156 -14.78 -7.12 9.97
C TYR A 156 -13.82 -7.40 11.14
N GLY A 157 -13.60 -6.45 12.03
CA GLY A 157 -12.61 -6.55 13.09
C GLY A 157 -11.18 -6.69 12.54
N ASN A 158 -10.34 -7.45 13.25
CA ASN A 158 -8.94 -7.71 12.88
C ASN A 158 -8.76 -9.02 12.11
N SER A 159 -9.85 -9.69 11.72
CA SER A 159 -9.81 -10.98 11.02
C SER A 159 -9.08 -10.94 9.68
N LEU A 160 -8.90 -9.74 9.11
CA LEU A 160 -8.33 -9.54 7.78
C LEU A 160 -6.83 -9.24 7.79
N GLU A 161 -6.20 -9.03 8.96
CA GLU A 161 -4.77 -8.71 9.05
C GLU A 161 -3.84 -9.66 8.27
N PRO A 162 -4.04 -11.00 8.28
CA PRO A 162 -3.19 -11.94 7.55
C PRO A 162 -3.23 -11.80 6.03
N PHE A 163 -4.25 -11.14 5.47
CA PHE A 163 -4.44 -10.99 4.03
C PHE A 163 -3.77 -9.74 3.46
N THR A 164 -3.01 -8.99 4.26
CA THR A 164 -2.32 -7.78 3.79
C THR A 164 -1.37 -8.12 2.64
N SER A 165 -1.41 -7.32 1.56
CA SER A 165 -0.57 -7.51 0.37
C SER A 165 0.91 -7.50 0.75
N LYS A 166 1.61 -8.60 0.45
CA LYS A 166 3.04 -8.75 0.74
C LYS A 166 3.87 -7.74 -0.05
N GLU A 167 3.58 -7.56 -1.33
CA GLU A 167 4.23 -6.55 -2.17
C GLU A 167 4.09 -5.14 -1.57
N PHE A 168 2.89 -4.80 -1.11
CA PHE A 168 2.62 -3.49 -0.51
C PHE A 168 3.42 -3.28 0.79
N VAL A 169 3.48 -4.30 1.65
CA VAL A 169 4.28 -4.27 2.88
C VAL A 169 5.76 -4.15 2.58
N GLU A 170 6.25 -4.90 1.59
CA GLU A 170 7.65 -4.91 1.18
C GLU A 170 8.13 -3.61 0.56
N LYS A 171 7.27 -2.91 -0.19
CA LYS A 171 7.58 -1.59 -0.75
C LYS A 171 7.56 -0.47 0.30
N LEU A 172 6.83 -0.68 1.39
CA LEU A 172 6.79 0.26 2.53
C LEU A 172 7.84 -0.04 3.59
N SER A 173 8.38 -1.25 3.62
CA SER A 173 9.46 -1.58 4.53
C SER A 173 10.75 -0.94 4.04
N SER A 174 11.54 -0.38 4.96
CA SER A 174 12.87 0.16 4.66
C SER A 174 13.80 -0.99 4.31
N LYS A 175 13.73 -1.50 3.07
CA LYS A 175 14.69 -2.47 2.56
C LYS A 175 16.05 -1.79 2.42
N THR A 176 17.11 -2.53 2.79
CA THR A 176 18.48 -2.10 2.54
C THR A 176 18.71 -2.03 1.04
N VAL A 177 18.84 -0.83 0.50
CA VAL A 177 19.17 -0.63 -0.91
C VAL A 177 20.63 -1.03 -1.14
N THR A 178 20.85 -2.08 -1.92
CA THR A 178 22.21 -2.59 -2.18
C THR A 178 22.93 -1.76 -3.23
N LYS A 179 24.26 -1.93 -3.35
CA LYS A 179 25.05 -1.21 -4.35
C LYS A 179 24.62 -1.61 -5.76
N GLU A 180 24.35 -2.89 -5.95
CA GLU A 180 23.96 -3.51 -7.22
C GLU A 180 22.63 -2.95 -7.70
N MET A 181 21.65 -2.77 -6.81
CA MET A 181 20.35 -2.18 -7.17
C MET A 181 20.49 -0.73 -7.65
N LYS A 182 21.36 0.06 -7.00
CA LYS A 182 21.64 1.44 -7.42
C LYS A 182 22.32 1.50 -8.78
N LEU A 183 23.29 0.62 -9.02
CA LEU A 183 23.98 0.52 -10.31
C LEU A 183 23.01 0.10 -11.41
N GLN A 184 22.14 -0.88 -11.14
CA GLN A 184 21.10 -1.29 -12.09
C GLN A 184 20.17 -0.13 -12.44
N LEU A 185 19.68 0.62 -11.44
CA LEU A 185 18.85 1.79 -11.69
C LEU A 185 19.58 2.84 -12.56
N MET A 186 20.86 3.09 -12.31
CA MET A 186 21.66 4.02 -13.09
C MET A 186 21.81 3.54 -14.54
N HIS A 187 22.01 2.24 -14.77
CA HIS A 187 22.00 1.64 -16.11
C HIS A 187 20.65 1.83 -16.81
N ASP A 188 19.54 1.55 -16.13
CA ASP A 188 18.20 1.70 -16.68
C ASP A 188 17.93 3.16 -17.07
N ILE A 189 18.36 4.13 -16.25
CA ILE A 189 18.26 5.56 -16.56
C ILE A 189 19.16 5.93 -17.73
N ALA A 190 20.40 5.45 -17.79
CA ALA A 190 21.29 5.71 -18.92
C ALA A 190 20.67 5.22 -20.23
N GLN A 191 20.07 4.02 -20.24
CA GLN A 191 19.35 3.49 -21.40
C GLN A 191 18.12 4.33 -21.75
N GLU A 192 17.28 4.68 -20.76
CA GLU A 192 16.08 5.51 -20.95
C GLU A 192 16.41 6.85 -21.62
N PHE A 193 17.55 7.45 -21.26
CA PHE A 193 18.01 8.75 -21.76
C PHE A 193 19.04 8.67 -22.89
N SER A 194 19.29 7.47 -23.43
CA SER A 194 20.25 7.21 -24.52
C SER A 194 21.67 7.75 -24.24
N ILE A 195 22.17 7.50 -23.02
CA ILE A 195 23.51 7.87 -22.57
C ILE A 195 24.41 6.65 -22.66
N ASP A 196 25.53 6.76 -23.36
CA ASP A 196 26.60 5.77 -23.36
C ASP A 196 27.40 5.90 -22.06
N TRP A 197 27.05 5.09 -21.05
CA TRP A 197 27.64 5.13 -19.72
C TRP A 197 28.38 3.83 -19.39
N ASP A 198 29.68 3.94 -19.05
CA ASP A 198 30.51 2.83 -18.59
C ASP A 198 30.65 2.82 -17.06
N ALA A 199 29.96 1.89 -16.40
CA ALA A 199 29.95 1.75 -14.94
C ALA A 199 31.31 1.28 -14.35
N LYS A 200 32.25 0.77 -15.15
CA LYS A 200 33.50 0.15 -14.66
C LYS A 200 34.31 1.06 -13.74
N SER A 201 34.40 2.35 -14.07
CA SER A 201 35.14 3.33 -13.26
C SER A 201 34.52 3.51 -11.87
N LEU A 202 33.18 3.56 -11.81
CA LEU A 202 32.44 3.68 -10.57
C LEU A 202 32.49 2.38 -9.76
N GLU A 203 32.23 1.23 -10.37
CA GLU A 203 32.26 -0.08 -9.72
C GLU A 203 33.62 -0.35 -9.09
N GLN A 204 34.71 -0.12 -9.82
CA GLN A 204 36.04 -0.25 -9.26
C GLN A 204 36.23 0.62 -8.01
N LYS A 205 35.74 1.86 -8.00
CA LYS A 205 35.81 2.71 -6.80
C LYS A 205 34.96 2.13 -5.66
N LEU A 206 33.75 1.65 -5.94
CA LEU A 206 32.81 1.12 -4.94
C LEU A 206 33.24 -0.21 -4.30
N TYR A 207 33.97 -1.06 -5.03
CA TYR A 207 34.44 -2.37 -4.57
C TYR A 207 35.92 -2.41 -4.17
N LYS A 208 36.74 -1.42 -4.56
CA LYS A 208 38.11 -1.26 -4.04
C LYS A 208 38.17 -0.59 -2.67
N LEU A 209 37.11 0.10 -2.24
CA LEU A 209 36.98 0.62 -0.87
C LEU A 209 36.77 -0.55 0.11
N PRO A 210 37.70 -0.84 1.04
CA PRO A 210 37.48 -1.87 2.05
C PRO A 210 36.36 -1.40 2.99
N SER A 211 35.40 -2.29 3.23
CA SER A 211 34.32 -2.13 4.20
C SER A 211 34.86 -1.74 5.58
N SER A 212 34.92 -0.45 5.91
CA SER A 212 35.15 0.06 7.27
C SER A 212 34.63 1.51 7.32
N LYS A 213 33.83 1.96 8.29
CA LYS A 213 33.77 1.62 9.70
C LYS A 213 32.31 1.58 10.19
N GLN A 214 31.89 0.47 10.78
CA GLN A 214 30.92 0.57 11.88
C GLN A 214 31.68 1.23 13.03
N VAL A 215 31.36 2.49 13.33
CA VAL A 215 31.80 3.12 14.56
C VAL A 215 30.89 2.56 15.66
N SER A 216 31.38 1.55 16.37
CA SER A 216 30.86 1.17 17.67
C SER A 216 31.11 2.32 18.63
N PHE A 217 30.05 3.01 19.05
CA PHE A 217 30.12 3.87 20.21
C PHE A 217 30.18 2.99 21.45
N HIS A 218 31.22 3.22 22.27
CA HIS A 218 31.37 2.60 23.57
C HIS A 218 30.61 3.40 24.63
#